data_AF-Q2T941-F1
#
_entry.id   AF-Q2T941-F1
#
_cell.length_a   1.000
_cell.length_b   1.000
_cell.length_c   1.000
_cell.angle_alpha   90.00
_cell.angle_beta   90.00
_cell.angle_gamma   90.00
#
_symmetry.space_group_name_H-M   'P 1'
#
loop_
_entity.id
_entity.type
_entity.pdbx_description
1 polymer ?
#
loop_
_entity_poly.entity_id
_entity_poly.type
_entity_poly.pdbx_seq_one_letter_code
_entity_poly.pdbx_strand_id
1 'polypeptide(L)'
;MSFIHDRNATMRAAQTALPASHDASGSTTAAARSTEPASPARKNKVRVLISIDPDLLAAVDALARRKGLSRAGTMSLACADFVGRDRQESA
;
A
#
# COMPACT_ATOMS: atom_id res chain seq x y z
N MET A 1 -1.24 41.81 -12.78
CA MET A 1 -1.32 40.59 -13.60
C MET A 1 -0.07 39.78 -13.31
N SER A 2 -0.23 38.61 -12.69
CA SER A 2 0.80 37.93 -11.91
C SER A 2 1.90 37.31 -12.77
N PHE A 3 3.14 37.60 -12.37
CA PHE A 3 4.40 37.09 -12.91
C PHE A 3 4.61 35.63 -12.51
N ILE A 4 4.42 34.69 -13.45
CA ILE A 4 4.91 33.33 -13.27
C ILE A 4 6.40 33.35 -13.64
N HIS A 5 7.24 33.33 -12.61
CA HIS A 5 8.68 33.15 -12.75
C HIS A 5 8.95 31.70 -13.17
N ASP A 6 9.35 31.53 -14.43
CA ASP A 6 10.06 30.36 -14.92
C ASP A 6 11.41 30.29 -14.18
N ARG A 7 11.49 29.39 -13.20
CA ARG A 7 12.57 29.35 -12.19
C ARG A 7 13.39 28.07 -12.26
N ASN A 8 13.48 27.44 -13.43
CA ASN A 8 14.23 26.19 -13.57
C ASN A 8 15.23 26.17 -14.75
N ALA A 9 15.79 27.33 -15.08
CA ALA A 9 16.68 27.50 -16.24
C ALA A 9 18.19 27.60 -15.94
N THR A 10 18.66 27.46 -14.69
CA THR A 10 20.04 27.90 -14.34
C THR A 10 20.94 26.87 -13.64
N MET A 11 20.77 25.57 -13.83
CA MET A 11 21.77 24.59 -13.35
C MET A 11 22.09 23.53 -14.41
N ARG A 12 22.37 23.97 -15.64
CA ARG A 12 22.87 23.12 -16.73
C ARG A 12 24.19 23.67 -17.27
N ALA A 13 25.28 23.48 -16.53
CA ALA A 13 26.65 23.46 -17.06
C ALA A 13 27.66 23.24 -15.93
N ALA A 14 28.12 22.00 -15.74
CA ALA A 14 29.50 21.65 -15.38
C ALA A 14 29.56 20.16 -14.96
N GLN A 15 29.66 19.26 -15.93
CA GLN A 15 30.58 18.14 -15.72
C GLN A 15 31.17 17.68 -17.03
N THR A 16 32.46 17.99 -17.15
CA THR A 16 33.36 17.77 -18.26
C THR A 16 33.41 16.30 -18.65
N ALA A 17 33.34 16.07 -19.96
CA ALA A 17 33.47 14.78 -20.61
C ALA A 17 34.86 14.15 -20.42
N LEU A 18 34.88 12.84 -20.18
CA LEU A 18 36.03 11.95 -20.43
C LEU A 18 35.54 10.86 -21.42
N PRO A 19 36.20 10.64 -22.56
CA PRO A 19 35.79 9.61 -23.51
C PRO A 19 36.43 8.24 -23.27
N ALA A 20 35.58 7.23 -23.53
CA ALA A 20 35.84 5.90 -24.08
C ALA A 20 36.59 4.85 -23.23
N SER A 21 35.83 3.84 -22.79
CA SER A 21 36.07 2.42 -23.11
C SER A 21 34.82 1.60 -22.78
N HIS A 22 34.40 0.74 -23.73
CA HIS A 22 33.26 -0.18 -23.69
C HIS A 22 33.15 -0.99 -22.38
N ASP A 23 31.94 -1.10 -21.82
CA ASP A 23 31.15 -2.31 -22.01
C ASP A 23 29.66 -2.09 -21.69
N ALA A 24 28.81 -2.68 -22.50
CA ALA A 24 27.37 -2.51 -22.49
C ALA A 24 26.73 -3.51 -21.52
N SER A 25 26.04 -3.01 -20.50
CA SER A 25 24.83 -3.69 -20.02
C SER A 25 23.96 -2.71 -19.24
N GLY A 26 23.18 -1.95 -19.99
CA GLY A 26 22.02 -1.26 -19.45
C GLY A 26 20.93 -2.28 -19.15
N SER A 27 20.58 -2.41 -17.87
CA SER A 27 19.24 -2.84 -17.46
C SER A 27 18.99 -2.42 -16.01
N THR A 28 18.91 -1.11 -15.77
CA THR A 28 18.10 -0.61 -14.65
C THR A 28 16.67 -0.53 -15.15
N THR A 29 16.02 -1.69 -15.30
CA THR A 29 14.56 -1.75 -15.41
C THR A 29 14.02 -1.23 -14.09
N ALA A 30 13.65 0.05 -14.08
CA ALA A 30 12.70 0.57 -13.12
C ALA A 30 11.47 -0.32 -13.21
N ALA A 31 11.33 -1.24 -12.26
CA ALA A 31 10.16 -2.10 -12.15
C ALA A 31 8.95 -1.19 -11.94
N ALA A 32 8.25 -0.91 -13.03
CA ALA A 32 6.91 -0.37 -13.01
C ALA A 32 6.09 -1.36 -12.19
N ARG A 33 5.89 -1.05 -10.91
CA ARG A 33 4.95 -1.78 -10.06
C ARG A 33 3.59 -1.56 -10.69
N SER A 34 3.15 -2.54 -11.47
CA SER A 34 1.80 -2.59 -12.03
C SER A 34 0.82 -2.31 -10.89
N THR A 35 0.16 -1.15 -10.97
CA THR A 35 -0.91 -0.71 -10.06
C THR A 35 -2.21 -1.44 -10.36
N GLU A 36 -2.13 -2.65 -10.90
CA GLU A 36 -3.31 -3.45 -11.17
C GLU A 36 -3.74 -4.13 -9.87
N PRO A 37 -5.01 -3.95 -9.43
CA PRO A 37 -5.48 -4.57 -8.22
C PRO A 37 -5.39 -6.09 -8.38
N ALA A 38 -4.57 -6.73 -7.53
CA ALA A 38 -4.39 -8.16 -7.55
C ALA A 38 -5.75 -8.88 -7.54
N SER A 39 -5.95 -9.76 -8.51
CA SER A 39 -7.15 -10.59 -8.60
C SER A 39 -7.38 -11.33 -7.28
N PRO A 40 -8.63 -11.35 -6.77
CA PRO A 40 -8.91 -11.94 -5.48
C PRO A 40 -8.57 -13.44 -5.50
N ALA A 41 -7.76 -13.87 -4.53
CA ALA A 41 -7.33 -15.28 -4.39
C ALA A 41 -8.49 -16.28 -4.17
N ARG A 42 -9.73 -15.80 -4.00
CA ARG A 42 -10.94 -16.62 -3.82
C ARG A 42 -12.11 -16.01 -4.58
N LYS A 43 -12.91 -16.87 -5.23
CA LYS A 43 -14.02 -16.50 -6.13
C LYS A 43 -15.09 -15.59 -5.49
N ASN A 44 -15.22 -15.58 -4.16
CA ASN A 44 -16.29 -14.85 -3.45
C ASN A 44 -15.76 -13.75 -2.50
N LYS A 45 -14.52 -13.28 -2.68
CA LYS A 45 -13.98 -12.23 -1.81
C LYS A 45 -14.42 -10.85 -2.31
N VAL A 46 -15.23 -10.16 -1.51
CA VAL A 46 -15.69 -8.79 -1.78
C VAL A 46 -14.83 -7.79 -0.98
N ARG A 47 -14.52 -6.64 -1.58
CA ARG A 47 -13.88 -5.52 -0.89
C ARG A 47 -14.95 -4.68 -0.18
N VAL A 48 -14.72 -4.37 1.08
CA VAL A 48 -15.60 -3.51 1.89
C VAL A 48 -14.78 -2.33 2.38
N LEU A 49 -15.32 -1.12 2.23
CA LEU A 49 -14.77 0.10 2.81
C LEU A 49 -15.56 0.43 4.07
N ILE A 50 -14.87 0.67 5.18
CA ILE A 50 -15.48 1.09 6.44
C ILE A 50 -14.69 2.24 7.05
N SER A 51 -15.40 3.13 7.74
CA SER A 51 -14.80 4.16 8.58
C SER A 51 -14.74 3.65 10.02
N ILE A 52 -13.58 3.76 10.66
CA ILE A 52 -13.37 3.30 12.04
C ILE A 52 -12.50 4.32 12.78
N ASP A 53 -12.70 4.39 14.09
CA ASP A 53 -11.89 5.22 14.98
C ASP A 53 -10.37 4.88 14.87
N PRO A 54 -9.47 5.86 14.78
CA PRO A 54 -8.04 5.61 14.59
C PRO A 54 -7.39 4.82 15.73
N ASP A 55 -7.84 5.02 16.97
CA ASP A 55 -7.28 4.31 18.12
C ASP A 55 -7.73 2.85 18.13
N LEU A 56 -8.99 2.61 17.74
CA LEU A 56 -9.50 1.26 17.50
C LEU A 56 -8.70 0.56 16.40
N LEU A 57 -8.39 1.26 15.29
CA LEU A 57 -7.58 0.70 14.21
C LEU A 57 -6.18 0.32 14.69
N ALA A 58 -5.55 1.17 15.50
CA ALA A 58 -4.25 0.89 16.08
C ALA A 58 -4.29 -0.35 17.00
N ALA A 59 -5.35 -0.50 17.80
CA ALA A 59 -5.55 -1.67 18.66
C ALA A 59 -5.73 -2.96 17.84
N VAL A 60 -6.49 -2.91 16.75
CA VAL A 60 -6.67 -4.02 15.80
C VAL A 60 -5.34 -4.40 15.16
N ASP A 61 -4.53 -3.43 14.73
CA ASP A 61 -3.22 -3.69 14.15
C ASP A 61 -2.24 -4.32 15.14
N ALA A 62 -2.26 -3.87 16.40
CA ALA A 62 -1.48 -4.50 17.46
C ALA A 62 -1.92 -5.95 17.69
N LEU A 63 -3.22 -6.22 17.70
CA LEU A 63 -3.76 -7.57 17.83
C LEU A 63 -3.39 -8.46 16.63
N ALA A 64 -3.45 -7.91 15.43
CA ALA A 64 -3.09 -8.61 14.19
C ALA A 64 -1.63 -9.06 14.22
N ARG A 65 -0.72 -8.16 14.62
CA ARG A 65 0.71 -8.48 14.82
C ARG A 65 0.91 -9.60 15.84
N ARG A 66 0.25 -9.51 17.01
CA ARG A 66 0.36 -10.53 18.06
C ARG A 66 -0.15 -11.90 17.62
N LYS A 67 -1.19 -11.96 16.77
CA LYS A 67 -1.78 -13.21 16.27
C LYS A 67 -1.14 -13.72 14.98
N GLY A 68 -0.18 -13.00 14.39
CA GLY A 68 0.41 -13.35 13.09
C GLY A 68 -0.61 -13.29 11.94
N LEU A 69 -1.63 -12.44 12.06
CA LEU A 69 -2.70 -12.31 11.06
C LEU A 69 -2.57 -10.98 10.30
N SER A 70 -3.15 -10.94 9.11
CA SER A 70 -3.41 -9.66 8.44
C SER A 70 -4.51 -8.88 9.16
N ARG A 71 -4.49 -7.54 9.08
CA ARG A 71 -5.57 -6.68 9.60
C ARG A 71 -6.95 -7.18 9.19
N ALA A 72 -7.15 -7.44 7.90
CA ALA A 72 -8.40 -7.95 7.37
C ALA A 72 -8.79 -9.31 7.97
N GLY A 73 -7.81 -10.22 8.15
CA GLY A 73 -8.05 -11.51 8.80
C GLY A 73 -8.45 -11.37 10.26
N THR A 74 -7.82 -10.47 11.00
CA THR A 74 -8.19 -10.14 12.39
C THR A 74 -9.60 -9.58 12.48
N MET A 75 -9.98 -8.69 11.57
CA MET A 75 -11.34 -8.15 11.50
C MET A 75 -12.37 -9.23 11.16
N SER A 76 -12.09 -10.09 10.18
CA SER A 76 -12.99 -11.20 9.83
C SER A 76 -13.20 -12.15 11.01
N LEU A 77 -12.15 -12.46 11.76
CA LEU A 77 -12.24 -13.29 12.97
C LEU A 77 -13.12 -12.61 14.04
N ALA A 78 -12.88 -11.33 14.31
CA ALA A 78 -13.66 -10.59 15.29
C ALA A 78 -15.16 -10.53 14.92
N CYS A 79 -15.49 -10.29 13.66
CA CYS A 79 -16.88 -10.31 13.19
C CYS A 79 -17.52 -11.70 13.33
N ALA A 80 -16.79 -12.76 12.97
CA ALA A 80 -17.30 -14.13 13.10
C ALA A 80 -17.58 -14.49 14.57
N ASP A 81 -16.66 -14.16 15.48
CA ASP A 81 -16.82 -14.38 16.92
C ASP A 81 -18.00 -13.59 17.48
N PHE A 82 -18.14 -12.32 17.09
CA PHE A 82 -19.22 -11.45 17.56
C PHE A 82 -20.60 -11.97 17.13
N VAL A 83 -20.78 -12.29 15.85
CA VAL A 83 -22.04 -12.85 15.32
C VAL A 83 -22.33 -14.23 15.91
N GLY A 84 -21.30 -15.03 16.15
CA GLY A 84 -21.45 -16.36 16.76
C GLY A 84 -21.96 -16.31 18.20
N ARG A 85 -21.60 -15.28 18.97
CA ARG A 85 -22.08 -15.07 20.35
C ARG A 85 -23.53 -14.58 20.39
N ASP A 86 -23.87 -13.61 19.55
CA ASP A 86 -25.22 -13.06 19.43
C ASP A 86 -26.28 -14.13 19.14
N ARG A 87 -25.95 -15.09 18.25
CA ARG A 87 -26.82 -16.23 17.94
C ARG A 87 -27.05 -17.19 19.11
N GLN A 88 -26.11 -17.28 20.05
CA GLN A 88 -26.24 -18.16 21.21
C GLN A 88 -27.05 -17.51 22.33
N GLU A 89 -27.05 -16.19 22.43
CA GLU A 89 -27.84 -15.45 23.43
C GLU A 89 -29.33 -15.36 23.07
N SER A 90 -29.67 -15.55 21.80
CA SER A 90 -31.05 -15.47 21.28
C SER A 90 -31.77 -16.83 21.17
N ALA A 91 -31.15 -17.93 21.61
CA ALA A 91 -31.66 -19.30 21.53
C ALA A 91 -32.02 -19.85 22.93
#